data_AF-A0AAW3WQE9-F1
#
_entry.id   AF-A0AAW3WQE9-F1
#
_cell.length_a   1.000
_cell.length_b   1.000
_cell.length_c   1.000
_cell.angle_alpha   90.00
_cell.angle_beta   90.00
_cell.angle_gamma   90.00
#
_symmetry.space_group_name_H-M   'P 1'
#
loop_
_entity.id
_entity.type
_entity.pdbx_description
1 polymer ?
#
loop_
_entity_poly.entity_id
_entity_poly.type
_entity_poly.pdbx_seq_one_letter_code
_entity_poly.pdbx_strand_id
1 'polypeptide(L)'
;MSFFNKIKSANNKNQALQEKGKQHLLKGELGLKKTFWGYWFLIMLVINVLLFFTEKRFHILFLNAASLYVGITALIALRNTLNDTNKFWGITALIIVTLSVLVDVLAFVGIIFEKYIDTL
;
A
#
# COMPACT_ATOMS: atom_id res chain seq x y z
N MET A 1 33.76 -15.64 -15.20
CA MET A 1 33.01 -14.66 -14.38
C MET A 1 32.28 -15.44 -13.28
N SER A 2 32.55 -15.18 -12.00
CA SER A 2 31.95 -15.93 -10.89
C SER A 2 30.43 -15.77 -10.84
N PHE A 3 29.70 -16.85 -10.53
CA PHE A 3 28.24 -16.85 -10.32
C PHE A 3 27.81 -15.76 -9.32
N PHE A 4 28.63 -15.47 -8.32
CA PHE A 4 28.39 -14.38 -7.35
C PHE A 4 28.33 -12.99 -8.00
N ASN A 5 29.18 -12.71 -8.99
CA ASN A 5 29.15 -11.42 -9.69
C ASN A 5 27.89 -11.28 -10.57
N LYS A 6 27.39 -12.39 -11.11
CA LYS A 6 26.14 -12.42 -11.90
C LYS A 6 24.90 -12.21 -11.03
N ILE A 7 24.89 -12.80 -9.83
CA ILE A 7 23.82 -12.61 -8.84
C ILE A 7 23.85 -11.17 -8.29
N LYS A 8 25.03 -10.62 -7.98
CA LYS A 8 25.17 -9.25 -7.49
C LYS A 8 24.75 -8.21 -8.54
N SER A 9 25.08 -8.41 -9.82
CA SER A 9 24.62 -7.50 -10.89
C SER A 9 23.11 -7.60 -11.12
N ALA A 10 22.51 -8.79 -10.98
CA ALA A 10 21.07 -8.97 -11.12
C ALA A 10 20.31 -8.31 -9.96
N ASN A 11 20.78 -8.45 -8.71
CA ASN A 11 20.18 -7.77 -7.56
C ASN A 11 20.27 -6.25 -7.67
N ASN A 12 21.42 -5.70 -8.06
CA ASN A 12 21.55 -4.25 -8.24
C ASN A 12 20.64 -3.72 -9.36
N LYS A 13 20.48 -4.46 -10.46
CA LYS A 13 19.59 -4.08 -11.56
C LYS A 13 18.11 -4.14 -11.15
N ASN A 14 17.73 -5.12 -10.34
CA ASN A 14 16.38 -5.26 -9.80
C ASN A 14 16.05 -4.20 -8.73
N GLN A 15 17.02 -3.85 -7.87
CA GLN A 15 16.86 -2.75 -6.91
C GLN A 15 16.67 -1.41 -7.62
N ALA A 16 17.48 -1.12 -8.64
CA ALA A 16 17.30 0.09 -9.46
C ALA A 16 15.94 0.12 -10.19
N LEU A 17 15.42 -1.04 -10.59
CA LEU A 17 14.08 -1.16 -11.18
C LEU A 17 12.97 -0.92 -10.16
N GLN A 18 13.12 -1.43 -8.94
CA GLN A 18 12.17 -1.20 -7.84
C GLN A 18 12.16 0.26 -7.40
N GLU A 19 13.32 0.90 -7.30
CA GLU A 19 13.42 2.32 -6.96
C GLU A 19 12.81 3.20 -8.05
N LYS A 20 13.09 2.92 -9.33
CA LYS A 20 12.42 3.60 -10.45
C LYS A 20 10.91 3.38 -10.43
N GLY A 21 10.45 2.15 -10.21
CA GLY A 21 9.02 1.82 -10.14
C GLY A 21 8.29 2.56 -9.01
N LYS A 22 8.90 2.62 -7.82
CA LYS A 22 8.39 3.39 -6.67
C LYS A 22 8.37 4.89 -6.96
N GLN A 23 9.41 5.43 -7.58
CA GLN A 23 9.44 6.84 -7.97
C GLN A 23 8.40 7.17 -9.05
N HIS A 24 8.19 6.33 -10.05
CA HIS A 24 7.14 6.52 -11.07
C HIS A 24 5.73 6.44 -10.48
N LEU A 25 5.49 5.54 -9.52
CA LEU A 25 4.24 5.49 -8.73
C LEU A 25 4.01 6.78 -7.95
N LEU A 26 5.01 7.24 -7.20
CA LEU A 26 4.91 8.43 -6.38
C LEU A 26 4.84 9.72 -7.21
N LYS A 27 5.42 9.76 -8.41
CA LYS A 27 5.31 10.88 -9.35
C LYS A 27 3.96 10.98 -10.05
N GLY A 28 3.11 9.96 -9.94
CA GLY A 28 1.80 9.96 -10.58
C GLY A 28 1.82 9.72 -12.10
N GLU A 29 2.91 9.22 -12.67
CA GLU A 29 2.98 8.98 -14.12
C GLU A 29 2.18 7.75 -14.58
N LEU A 30 1.73 6.90 -13.65
CA LEU A 30 0.89 5.73 -13.95
C LEU A 30 -0.56 6.09 -14.29
N GLY A 31 -1.00 7.30 -13.96
CA GLY A 31 -2.37 7.75 -14.19
C GLY A 31 -3.37 7.20 -13.15
N LEU A 32 -4.40 8.01 -12.85
CA LEU A 32 -5.32 7.80 -11.74
C LEU A 32 -5.95 6.40 -11.70
N LYS A 33 -6.41 5.90 -12.86
CA LYS A 33 -7.09 4.59 -12.97
C LYS A 33 -6.17 3.42 -12.64
N LYS A 34 -4.91 3.44 -13.11
CA LYS A 34 -3.96 2.34 -12.87
C LYS A 34 -3.50 2.33 -11.41
N THR A 35 -3.25 3.50 -10.83
CA THR A 35 -2.91 3.62 -9.41
C THR A 35 -4.05 3.14 -8.51
N PHE A 36 -5.30 3.51 -8.82
CA PHE A 36 -6.45 3.10 -8.02
C PHE A 36 -6.79 1.60 -8.19
N TRP A 37 -7.03 1.13 -9.41
CA TRP A 37 -7.48 -0.24 -9.65
C TRP A 37 -6.34 -1.27 -9.61
N GLY A 38 -5.18 -0.92 -10.16
CA GLY A 38 -4.07 -1.86 -10.32
C GLY A 38 -3.15 -1.95 -9.12
N TYR A 39 -2.87 -0.82 -8.45
CA TYR A 39 -2.00 -0.80 -7.28
C TYR A 39 -2.81 -0.89 -5.99
N TRP A 40 -3.64 0.11 -5.69
CA TRP A 40 -4.34 0.16 -4.41
C TRP A 40 -5.36 -0.98 -4.26
N PHE A 41 -6.37 -1.03 -5.11
CA PHE A 41 -7.48 -1.98 -4.98
C PHE A 41 -7.01 -3.44 -5.00
N LEU A 42 -6.11 -3.79 -5.93
CA LEU A 42 -5.63 -5.16 -6.08
C LEU A 42 -4.80 -5.61 -4.87
N ILE A 43 -3.90 -4.76 -4.36
CA ILE A 43 -3.13 -5.08 -3.17
C ILE A 43 -4.04 -5.14 -1.94
N MET A 44 -5.01 -4.23 -1.83
CA MET A 44 -5.96 -4.21 -0.71
C MET A 44 -6.86 -5.45 -0.69
N LEU A 45 -7.28 -5.93 -1.87
CA LEU A 45 -8.03 -7.16 -2.00
C LEU A 45 -7.22 -8.36 -1.50
N VAL A 46 -5.95 -8.45 -1.90
CA VAL A 46 -5.05 -9.52 -1.42
C VAL A 46 -4.86 -9.45 0.09
N ILE A 47 -4.64 -8.26 0.66
CA ILE A 47 -4.48 -8.08 2.11
C ILE A 47 -5.75 -8.49 2.87
N ASN A 48 -6.93 -8.11 2.37
CA ASN A 48 -8.21 -8.47 2.99
C ASN A 48 -8.47 -9.99 2.94
N VAL A 49 -8.16 -10.64 1.82
CA VAL A 49 -8.24 -12.11 1.73
C VAL A 49 -7.29 -12.77 2.73
N LEU A 50 -6.05 -12.29 2.84
CA LEU A 50 -5.10 -12.82 3.82
C LEU A 50 -5.56 -12.59 5.26
N LEU A 51 -6.15 -11.43 5.56
CA LEU A 51 -6.76 -11.13 6.86
C LEU A 51 -7.86 -12.13 7.21
N PHE A 52 -8.73 -12.48 6.24
CA PHE A 52 -9.80 -13.44 6.46
C PHE A 52 -9.30 -14.84 6.86
N PHE A 53 -8.18 -15.29 6.29
CA PHE A 53 -7.59 -16.59 6.61
C PHE A 53 -6.62 -16.56 7.80
N THR A 54 -6.37 -15.38 8.39
CA THR A 54 -5.38 -15.22 9.45
C THR A 54 -6.03 -15.14 10.82
N GLU A 55 -5.77 -16.15 11.66
CA GLU A 55 -6.23 -16.16 13.05
C GLU A 55 -5.20 -15.60 14.04
N LYS A 56 -3.92 -15.55 13.66
CA LYS A 56 -2.84 -15.10 14.55
C LYS A 56 -2.80 -13.58 14.65
N ARG A 57 -3.03 -13.04 15.86
CA ARG A 57 -2.97 -11.59 16.17
C ARG A 57 -1.73 -10.88 15.61
N PHE A 58 -0.53 -11.47 15.68
CA PHE A 58 0.68 -10.86 15.13
C PHE A 58 0.61 -10.65 13.61
N HIS A 59 0.07 -11.63 12.87
CA HIS A 59 -0.10 -11.52 11.43
C HIS A 59 -1.20 -10.53 11.05
N ILE A 60 -2.26 -10.42 11.86
CA ILE A 60 -3.31 -9.39 11.71
C ILE A 60 -2.69 -7.98 11.85
N LEU A 61 -1.88 -7.75 12.90
CA LEU A 61 -1.15 -6.50 13.10
C LEU A 61 -0.23 -6.16 11.92
N PHE A 62 0.52 -7.15 11.43
CA PHE A 62 1.43 -6.97 10.29
C PHE A 62 0.67 -6.65 9.00
N LEU A 63 -0.41 -7.37 8.72
CA LEU A 63 -1.27 -7.13 7.54
C LEU A 63 -1.93 -5.76 7.62
N ASN A 64 -2.35 -5.32 8.80
CA ASN A 64 -2.92 -4.00 8.99
C ASN A 64 -1.87 -2.87 8.80
N ALA A 65 -0.64 -3.07 9.30
CA ALA A 65 0.46 -2.14 9.03
C ALA A 65 0.80 -2.06 7.52
N ALA A 66 0.77 -3.21 6.82
CA ALA A 66 0.95 -3.26 5.37
C ALA A 66 -0.21 -2.55 4.63
N SER A 67 -1.45 -2.75 5.09
CA SER A 67 -2.67 -2.07 4.60
C SER A 67 -2.51 -0.55 4.66
N LEU A 68 -2.11 -0.03 5.83
CA LEU A 68 -1.82 1.39 6.05
C LEU A 68 -0.72 1.92 5.12
N TYR A 69 0.38 1.20 4.97
CA TYR A 69 1.46 1.61 4.08
C TYR A 69 0.99 1.74 2.63
N VAL A 70 0.21 0.77 2.15
CA VAL A 70 -0.35 0.77 0.79
C VAL A 70 -1.37 1.89 0.62
N GLY A 71 -2.23 2.11 1.60
CA GLY A 71 -3.20 3.21 1.59
C GLY A 71 -2.55 4.59 1.55
N ILE A 72 -1.53 4.84 2.37
CA ILE A 72 -0.79 6.12 2.38
C ILE A 72 -0.04 6.34 1.06
N THR A 73 0.66 5.32 0.56
CA THR A 73 1.39 5.44 -0.72
C THR A 73 0.44 5.66 -1.90
N ALA A 74 -0.71 5.00 -1.91
CA ALA A 74 -1.77 5.24 -2.89
C ALA A 74 -2.36 6.65 -2.80
N LEU A 75 -2.57 7.17 -1.59
CA LEU A 75 -3.04 8.56 -1.37
C LEU A 75 -2.10 9.59 -1.98
N ILE A 76 -0.80 9.46 -1.71
CA ILE A 76 0.23 10.36 -2.26
C ILE A 76 0.23 10.26 -3.79
N ALA A 77 0.22 9.05 -4.33
CA ALA A 77 0.21 8.83 -5.77
C ALA A 77 -1.05 9.39 -6.45
N LEU A 78 -2.23 9.19 -5.84
CA LEU A 78 -3.53 9.71 -6.31
C LEU A 78 -3.58 11.24 -6.29
N ARG A 79 -3.06 11.85 -5.21
CA ARG A 79 -2.95 13.31 -5.11
C ARG A 79 -2.03 13.88 -6.19
N ASN A 80 -0.94 13.20 -6.50
CA ASN A 80 0.00 13.63 -7.54
C ASN A 80 -0.49 13.36 -8.97
N THR A 81 -1.49 12.46 -9.15
CA THR A 81 -2.13 12.19 -10.45
C THR A 81 -3.34 13.07 -10.74
N LEU A 82 -3.76 13.89 -9.77
CA LEU A 82 -4.98 14.68 -9.87
C LEU A 82 -4.77 15.82 -10.87
N ASN A 83 -5.48 15.75 -12.00
CA ASN A 83 -5.42 16.74 -13.07
C ASN A 83 -6.86 17.17 -13.42
N ASP A 84 -7.05 18.41 -13.91
CA ASP A 84 -8.37 19.02 -14.11
C ASP A 84 -9.31 18.21 -15.03
N THR A 85 -8.77 17.42 -15.95
CA THR A 85 -9.54 16.56 -16.87
C THR A 85 -10.23 15.39 -16.18
N ASN A 86 -9.74 14.93 -15.01
CA ASN A 86 -10.25 13.76 -14.30
C ASN A 86 -10.66 14.09 -12.85
N LYS A 87 -10.93 15.37 -12.56
CA LYS A 87 -11.07 15.90 -11.20
C LYS A 87 -12.14 15.18 -10.37
N PHE A 88 -13.28 14.87 -10.97
CA PHE A 88 -14.38 14.15 -10.29
C PHE A 88 -13.94 12.76 -9.84
N TRP A 89 -13.43 11.93 -10.76
CA TRP A 89 -12.93 10.58 -10.45
C TRP A 89 -11.71 10.61 -9.51
N GLY A 90 -10.86 11.63 -9.63
CA GLY A 90 -9.72 11.86 -8.75
C GLY A 90 -10.17 12.07 -7.31
N ILE A 91 -11.13 12.96 -7.10
CA ILE A 91 -11.70 13.25 -5.78
C ILE A 91 -12.40 12.01 -5.21
N THR A 92 -13.22 11.30 -6.00
CA THR A 92 -13.89 10.08 -5.55
C THR A 92 -12.89 9.03 -5.08
N ALA A 93 -11.85 8.75 -5.88
CA ALA A 93 -10.80 7.80 -5.52
C ALA A 93 -10.07 8.23 -4.24
N LEU A 94 -9.77 9.53 -4.09
CA LEU A 94 -9.08 10.06 -2.93
C LEU A 94 -9.93 9.93 -1.66
N ILE A 95 -11.24 10.19 -1.74
CA ILE A 95 -12.19 9.98 -0.64
C ILE A 95 -12.23 8.50 -0.24
N ILE A 96 -12.35 7.57 -1.19
CA ILE A 96 -12.40 6.13 -0.93
C ILE A 96 -11.13 5.66 -0.22
N VAL A 97 -9.96 6.02 -0.74
CA VAL A 97 -8.68 5.61 -0.13
C VAL A 97 -8.51 6.25 1.25
N THR A 98 -8.91 7.51 1.42
CA THR A 98 -8.85 8.18 2.73
C THR A 98 -9.73 7.48 3.76
N LEU A 99 -10.97 7.13 3.41
CA LEU A 99 -11.88 6.38 4.27
C LEU A 99 -11.30 5.01 4.64
N SER A 100 -10.73 4.29 3.68
CA SER A 100 -10.06 3.01 3.96
C SER A 100 -8.94 3.18 4.98
N VAL A 101 -8.05 4.16 4.76
CA VAL A 101 -6.93 4.43 5.69
C VAL A 101 -7.43 4.78 7.08
N LEU A 102 -8.52 5.54 7.20
CA LEU A 102 -9.13 5.83 8.51
C LEU A 102 -9.61 4.56 9.20
N VAL A 103 -10.26 3.65 8.49
CA VAL A 103 -10.70 2.36 9.02
C VAL A 103 -9.51 1.51 9.45
N ASP A 104 -8.45 1.44 8.63
CA ASP A 104 -7.22 0.72 8.95
C ASP A 104 -6.54 1.28 10.22
N VAL A 105 -6.50 2.62 10.37
CA VAL A 105 -5.97 3.28 11.58
C VAL A 105 -6.82 2.93 12.81
N LEU A 106 -8.15 2.99 12.70
CA LEU A 106 -9.04 2.62 13.80
C LEU A 106 -8.84 1.16 14.22
N ALA A 107 -8.74 0.25 13.24
CA ALA A 107 -8.44 -1.15 13.50
C ALA A 107 -7.07 -1.32 14.18
N PHE A 108 -6.06 -0.56 13.75
CA PHE A 108 -4.72 -0.62 14.32
C PHE A 108 -4.71 -0.17 15.78
N VAL A 109 -5.36 0.97 16.06
CA VAL A 109 -5.51 1.50 17.42
C VAL A 109 -6.31 0.53 18.28
N GLY A 110 -7.40 -0.04 17.76
CA GLY A 110 -8.20 -1.04 18.48
C GLY A 110 -7.39 -2.25 18.92
N ILE A 111 -6.60 -2.85 18.01
CA ILE A 111 -5.75 -4.01 18.33
C ILE A 111 -4.66 -3.65 19.36
N ILE A 112 -4.09 -2.44 19.28
CA ILE A 112 -3.11 -1.96 20.26
C ILE A 112 -3.78 -1.79 21.64
N PHE A 113 -4.95 -1.15 21.71
CA PHE A 113 -5.67 -0.93 22.97
C PHE A 113 -6.09 -2.25 23.63
N GLU A 114 -6.58 -3.20 22.85
CA GLU A 114 -6.94 -4.55 23.34
C GLU A 114 -5.72 -5.24 23.98
N LYS A 115 -4.54 -5.11 23.37
CA LYS A 115 -3.29 -5.61 23.95
C LYS A 115 -2.96 -4.97 25.30
N TYR A 116 -3.21 -3.67 25.48
CA TYR A 116 -2.94 -2.99 26.75
C TYR A 116 -3.91 -3.40 27.85
N ILE A 117 -5.18 -3.66 27.51
CA ILE A 117 -6.19 -4.17 28.45
C ILE A 117 -5.87 -5.61 28.87
N ASP A 118 -5.46 -6.49 27.94
CA ASP A 118 -5.12 -7.88 28.26
C ASP A 118 -3.88 -8.04 29.16
N THR A 119 -3.07 -6.98 29.33
CA THR A 119 -1.87 -6.98 30.21
C THR A 119 -2.10 -6.42 31.61
N LEU A 120 -3.32 -5.96 31.92
CA LEU A 120 -3.70 -5.34 33.20
C LEU A 120 -4.47 -6.34 34.08
#